data_AF-A0A955UYY6-F1
#
_entry.id   AF-A0A955UYY6-F1
#
_cell.length_a   1.000
_cell.length_b   1.000
_cell.length_c   1.000
_cell.angle_alpha   90.00
_cell.angle_beta   90.00
_cell.angle_gamma   90.00
#
_symmetry.space_group_name_H-M   'P 1'
#
loop_
_entity.id
_entity.type
_entity.pdbx_description
1 polymer ?
#
loop_
_entity_poly.entity_id
_entity_poly.type
_entity_poly.pdbx_seq_one_letter_code
_entity_poly.pdbx_strand_id
1 'polypeptide(L)'
;MTVRYGGVDPVLGLLAPPGMALYPALFVGAFAALASALRARGASGPFAFAALFTALDHARSWLLGGFPWATIGYAQHENPALLGLAAATGVYGLSFAVALGGAALARIARARRIDAP
;
A
#
# COMPACT_ATOMS: atom_id res chain seq x y z
N MET A 1 -6.85 10.82 30.09
CA MET A 1 -7.48 9.53 30.48
C MET A 1 -7.16 8.51 29.40
N THR A 2 -6.40 7.46 29.70
CA THR A 2 -6.16 6.35 28.75
C THR A 2 -6.97 5.14 29.19
N VAL A 3 -7.94 4.74 28.36
CA VAL A 3 -8.75 3.54 28.63
C VAL A 3 -7.87 2.31 28.34
N ARG A 4 -7.75 1.40 29.32
CA ARG A 4 -7.04 0.13 29.15
C ARG A 4 -8.05 -0.98 28.90
N TYR A 5 -7.92 -1.67 27.79
CA TYR A 5 -8.76 -2.81 27.44
C TYR A 5 -8.02 -4.13 27.73
N GLY A 6 -8.75 -5.14 28.21
CA GLY A 6 -8.28 -6.52 28.30
C GLY A 6 -7.44 -6.91 29.52
N GLY A 7 -6.98 -5.96 30.35
CA GLY A 7 -6.24 -6.27 31.59
C GLY A 7 -5.00 -7.14 31.39
N VAL A 8 -4.43 -7.14 30.17
CA VAL A 8 -3.36 -8.04 29.75
C VAL A 8 -2.01 -7.66 30.36
N ASP A 9 -1.15 -8.67 30.54
CA ASP A 9 0.22 -8.50 30.99
C ASP A 9 0.98 -7.44 30.14
N PRO A 10 1.82 -6.57 30.74
CA PRO A 10 2.51 -5.51 30.00
C PRO A 10 3.37 -6.01 28.83
N VAL A 11 3.95 -7.21 28.92
CA VAL A 11 4.74 -7.80 27.83
C VAL A 11 3.84 -8.10 26.64
N LEU A 12 2.66 -8.70 26.88
CA LEU A 12 1.67 -8.94 25.83
C LEU A 12 1.15 -7.62 25.24
N GLY A 13 0.92 -6.61 26.07
CA GLY A 13 0.53 -5.28 25.61
C GLY A 13 1.56 -4.62 24.69
N LEU A 14 2.85 -4.87 24.94
CA LEU A 14 3.95 -4.36 24.10
C LEU A 14 4.09 -5.15 22.78
N LEU A 15 3.87 -6.47 22.81
CA LEU A 15 4.06 -7.35 21.66
C LEU A 15 2.85 -7.37 20.70
N ALA A 16 1.65 -7.05 21.19
CA ALA A 16 0.43 -7.10 20.37
C ALA A 16 0.45 -6.15 19.15
N PRO A 17 0.87 -4.87 19.25
CA PRO A 17 0.89 -3.97 18.09
C PRO A 17 1.89 -4.39 16.99
N PRO A 18 3.16 -4.76 17.30
CA PRO A 18 4.05 -5.35 16.30
C PRO A 18 3.50 -6.65 15.69
N GLY A 19 2.85 -7.49 16.52
CA GLY A 19 2.16 -8.68 16.05
C GLY A 19 1.07 -8.36 15.01
N MET A 20 0.25 -7.34 15.26
CA MET A 20 -0.73 -6.86 14.29
C MET A 20 -0.06 -6.24 13.06
N ALA A 21 1.04 -5.51 13.22
CA ALA A 21 1.78 -4.89 12.12
C ALA A 21 2.45 -5.92 11.18
N LEU A 22 2.66 -7.16 11.66
CA LEU A 22 3.18 -8.23 10.82
C LEU A 22 2.23 -8.56 9.66
N TYR A 23 0.91 -8.53 9.90
CA TYR A 23 -0.08 -8.80 8.86
C TYR A 23 0.06 -7.84 7.65
N PRO A 24 -0.03 -6.50 7.77
CA PRO A 24 0.17 -5.60 6.64
C PRO A 24 1.61 -5.66 6.09
N ALA A 25 2.61 -5.95 6.91
CA ALA A 25 3.99 -6.10 6.45
C ALA A 25 4.15 -7.27 5.45
N LEU A 26 3.38 -8.35 5.60
CA LEU A 26 3.37 -9.46 4.63
C LEU A 26 2.91 -9.01 3.24
N PHE A 27 1.94 -8.10 3.14
CA PHE A 27 1.48 -7.58 1.85
C PHE A 27 2.51 -6.66 1.20
N VAL A 28 3.23 -5.87 1.99
CA VAL A 28 4.35 -5.05 1.50
C VAL A 28 5.50 -5.96 1.03
N GLY A 29 5.81 -7.02 1.77
CA GLY A 29 6.79 -8.03 1.37
C GLY A 29 6.38 -8.75 0.09
N ALA A 30 5.11 -9.16 -0.03
CA ALA A 30 4.55 -9.76 -1.24
C ALA A 30 4.61 -8.81 -2.43
N PHE A 31 4.30 -7.52 -2.22
CA PHE A 31 4.44 -6.49 -3.24
C PHE A 31 5.88 -6.41 -3.73
N ALA A 32 6.85 -6.31 -2.84
CA ALA A 32 8.27 -6.22 -3.21
C ALA A 32 8.75 -7.47 -3.97
N ALA A 33 8.39 -8.66 -3.51
CA ALA A 33 8.76 -9.92 -4.16
C ALA A 33 8.16 -10.05 -5.56
N LEU A 34 6.85 -9.80 -5.69
CA LEU A 34 6.14 -9.88 -6.97
C LEU A 34 6.58 -8.77 -7.94
N ALA A 35 6.78 -7.54 -7.45
CA ALA A 35 7.31 -6.43 -8.24
C ALA A 35 8.72 -6.73 -8.77
N SER A 36 9.58 -7.34 -7.95
CA SER A 36 10.92 -7.78 -8.37
C SER A 36 10.84 -8.85 -9.45
N ALA A 37 9.98 -9.86 -9.26
CA ALA A 37 9.76 -10.91 -10.25
C ALA A 37 9.23 -10.37 -11.59
N LEU A 38 8.26 -9.44 -11.55
CA LEU A 38 7.75 -8.77 -12.76
C LEU A 38 8.86 -7.99 -13.48
N ARG A 39 9.71 -7.29 -12.73
CA ARG A 39 10.85 -6.57 -13.28
C ARG A 39 11.86 -7.51 -13.96
N ALA A 40 12.17 -8.65 -13.35
CA ALA A 40 13.06 -9.65 -13.92
C ALA A 40 12.53 -10.24 -15.24
N ARG A 41 11.19 -10.26 -15.42
CA ARG A 41 10.51 -10.72 -16.64
C ARG A 41 10.27 -9.62 -17.68
N GLY A 42 10.84 -8.42 -17.50
CA GLY A 42 10.67 -7.28 -18.40
C GLY A 42 9.38 -6.48 -18.23
N ALA A 43 8.44 -6.93 -17.39
CA ALA A 43 7.16 -6.27 -17.12
C ALA A 43 7.28 -5.22 -16.00
N SER A 44 8.04 -4.15 -16.23
CA SER A 44 8.41 -3.13 -15.21
C SER A 44 7.70 -1.76 -15.37
N GLY A 45 6.52 -1.76 -16.00
CA GLY A 45 5.76 -0.53 -16.25
C GLY A 45 5.13 0.06 -14.98
N PRO A 46 4.98 1.40 -14.88
CA PRO A 46 4.28 2.05 -13.76
C PRO A 46 2.86 1.50 -13.53
N PHE A 47 2.14 1.19 -14.61
CA PHE A 47 0.81 0.58 -14.54
C PHE A 47 0.81 -0.80 -13.89
N ALA A 48 1.81 -1.64 -14.19
CA ALA A 48 1.92 -2.97 -13.60
C ALA A 48 2.17 -2.89 -12.08
N PHE A 49 3.03 -1.96 -11.65
CA PHE A 49 3.28 -1.73 -10.22
C PHE A 49 2.05 -1.15 -9.51
N ALA A 50 1.36 -0.19 -10.12
CA ALA A 50 0.15 0.39 -9.56
C ALA A 50 -0.97 -0.66 -9.40
N ALA A 51 -1.17 -1.49 -10.43
CA ALA A 51 -2.15 -2.57 -10.40
C ALA A 51 -1.81 -3.61 -9.32
N LEU A 52 -0.55 -4.04 -9.26
CA LEU A 52 -0.08 -4.99 -8.25
C LEU A 52 -0.25 -4.45 -6.82
N PHE A 53 0.16 -3.20 -6.58
CA PHE A 53 0.00 -2.55 -5.28
C PHE A 53 -1.47 -2.52 -4.88
N THR A 54 -2.34 -2.05 -5.78
CA THR A 54 -3.78 -1.92 -5.52
C THR A 54 -4.44 -3.27 -5.28
N ALA A 55 -4.05 -4.30 -6.03
CA ALA A 55 -4.57 -5.65 -5.84
C ALA A 55 -4.22 -6.20 -4.45
N LEU A 56 -2.98 -5.99 -3.99
CA LEU A 56 -2.54 -6.41 -2.65
C LEU A 56 -3.20 -5.59 -1.54
N ASP A 57 -3.34 -4.28 -1.75
CA ASP A 57 -4.04 -3.36 -0.85
C ASP A 57 -5.53 -3.75 -0.71
N HIS A 58 -6.17 -4.14 -1.81
CA HIS A 58 -7.54 -4.66 -1.81
C HIS A 58 -7.64 -6.03 -1.15
N ALA A 59 -6.72 -6.96 -1.45
CA ALA A 59 -6.70 -8.29 -0.82
C ALA A 59 -6.57 -8.21 0.71
N ARG A 60 -5.74 -7.28 1.21
CA ARG A 60 -5.55 -7.01 2.65
C ARG A 60 -6.83 -6.58 3.37
N SER A 61 -7.85 -6.12 2.64
CA SER A 61 -9.10 -5.66 3.23
C SER A 61 -10.06 -6.77 3.61
N TRP A 62 -9.87 -7.98 3.09
CA TRP A 62 -10.77 -9.11 3.35
C TRP A 62 -10.04 -10.42 3.71
N LEU A 63 -8.77 -10.58 3.35
CA LEU A 63 -8.02 -11.80 3.65
C LEU A 63 -7.81 -11.95 5.17
N LEU A 64 -8.03 -13.14 5.73
CA LEU A 64 -7.91 -13.43 7.17
C LEU A 64 -8.72 -12.50 8.09
N GLY A 65 -9.93 -12.12 7.66
CA GLY A 65 -10.81 -11.21 8.40
C GLY A 65 -10.60 -9.73 8.09
N GLY A 66 -9.54 -9.41 7.33
CA GLY A 66 -9.28 -8.08 6.80
C GLY A 66 -8.71 -7.12 7.84
N PHE A 67 -7.67 -6.39 7.44
CA PHE A 67 -7.15 -5.27 8.22
C PHE A 67 -6.71 -4.13 7.29
N PRO A 68 -7.67 -3.39 6.71
CA PRO A 68 -7.42 -2.33 5.71
C PRO A 68 -6.89 -1.03 6.31
N TRP A 69 -6.18 -1.09 7.45
CA TRP A 69 -5.64 0.09 8.12
C TRP A 69 -4.57 0.77 7.25
N ALA A 70 -4.55 2.11 7.23
CA ALA A 70 -3.60 2.89 6.42
C ALA A 70 -3.64 2.60 4.90
N THR A 71 -4.82 2.32 4.35
CA THR A 71 -5.05 2.25 2.90
C THR A 71 -4.71 3.59 2.24
N ILE A 72 -3.80 3.59 1.25
CA ILE A 72 -3.19 4.83 0.74
C ILE A 72 -4.21 5.76 0.04
N GLY A 73 -5.30 5.22 -0.50
CA GLY A 73 -6.36 6.01 -1.11
C GLY A 73 -7.00 7.03 -0.15
N TYR A 74 -7.04 6.75 1.16
CA TYR A 74 -7.57 7.71 2.16
C TYR A 74 -6.71 8.97 2.29
N ALA A 75 -5.43 8.92 1.89
CA ALA A 75 -4.59 10.12 1.85
C ALA A 75 -5.12 11.18 0.86
N GLN A 76 -6.01 10.80 -0.06
CA GLN A 76 -6.59 11.70 -1.06
C GLN A 76 -7.99 12.22 -0.68
N HIS A 77 -8.44 12.05 0.57
CA HIS A 77 -9.79 12.48 0.98
C HIS A 77 -10.03 14.00 0.83
N GLU A 78 -8.99 14.82 0.96
CA GLU A 78 -9.05 16.28 0.76
C GLU A 78 -8.69 16.71 -0.68
N ASN A 79 -8.46 15.78 -1.61
CA ASN A 79 -8.08 16.10 -2.97
C ASN A 79 -9.31 16.10 -3.90
N PRO A 80 -9.92 17.26 -4.20
CA PRO A 80 -11.16 17.31 -4.99
C PRO A 80 -10.98 16.80 -6.42
N ALA A 81 -9.78 16.88 -6.99
CA ALA A 81 -9.51 16.41 -8.35
C ALA A 81 -9.56 14.88 -8.45
N LEU A 82 -9.18 14.17 -7.38
CA LEU A 82 -9.21 12.71 -7.34
C LEU A 82 -10.45 12.16 -6.63
N LEU A 83 -11.07 12.92 -5.72
CA LEU A 83 -12.17 12.43 -4.87
C LEU A 83 -13.34 11.86 -5.67
N GLY A 84 -13.66 12.44 -6.84
CA GLY A 84 -14.71 11.92 -7.72
C GLY A 84 -14.48 10.48 -8.19
N LEU A 85 -13.22 10.04 -8.29
CA LEU A 85 -12.88 8.66 -8.63
C LEU A 85 -13.39 7.66 -7.59
N ALA A 86 -13.43 8.07 -6.30
CA ALA A 86 -13.92 7.23 -5.23
C ALA A 86 -15.40 6.83 -5.41
N ALA A 87 -16.21 7.68 -6.04
CA ALA A 87 -17.62 7.37 -6.31
C ALA A 87 -17.78 6.23 -7.33
N ALA A 88 -16.86 6.10 -8.29
CA ALA A 88 -16.92 5.08 -9.34
C ALA A 88 -16.24 3.76 -8.95
N THR A 89 -15.09 3.85 -8.27
CA THR A 89 -14.20 2.69 -8.03
C THR A 89 -13.98 2.38 -6.56
N GLY A 90 -14.58 3.16 -5.65
CA GLY A 90 -14.25 3.13 -4.24
C GLY A 90 -12.84 3.67 -3.96
N VAL A 91 -12.39 3.49 -2.71
CA VAL A 91 -11.06 3.96 -2.24
C VAL A 91 -9.89 3.33 -3.01
N TYR A 92 -10.07 2.15 -3.61
CA TYR A 92 -9.00 1.46 -4.31
C TYR A 92 -8.64 2.08 -5.67
N GLY A 93 -9.56 2.81 -6.32
CA GLY A 93 -9.16 3.61 -7.48
C GLY A 93 -8.28 4.80 -7.09
N LEU A 94 -8.51 5.38 -5.90
CA LEU A 94 -7.58 6.37 -5.34
C LEU A 94 -6.23 5.72 -5.01
N SER A 95 -6.23 4.52 -4.41
CA SER A 95 -4.99 3.75 -4.17
C SER A 95 -4.22 3.52 -5.47
N PHE A 96 -4.90 3.16 -6.55
CA PHE A 96 -4.30 2.97 -7.87
C PHE A 96 -3.71 4.27 -8.43
N ALA A 97 -4.46 5.38 -8.39
CA ALA A 97 -3.99 6.67 -8.88
C ALA A 97 -2.72 7.13 -8.16
N VAL A 98 -2.68 7.00 -6.82
CA VAL A 98 -1.52 7.35 -6.01
C VAL A 98 -0.33 6.43 -6.31
N ALA A 99 -0.56 5.11 -6.37
CA ALA A 99 0.50 4.15 -6.67
C ALA A 99 1.07 4.36 -8.08
N LEU A 100 0.24 4.70 -9.06
CA LEU A 100 0.66 5.03 -10.43
C LEU A 100 1.52 6.29 -10.45
N GLY A 101 1.09 7.36 -9.77
CA GLY A 101 1.87 8.59 -9.64
C GLY A 101 3.25 8.33 -9.02
N GLY A 102 3.29 7.59 -7.91
CA GLY A 102 4.54 7.20 -7.26
C GLY A 102 5.45 6.36 -8.16
N ALA A 103 4.90 5.36 -8.86
CA ALA A 103 5.65 4.51 -9.78
C ALA A 103 6.17 5.28 -11.00
N ALA A 104 5.39 6.23 -11.54
CA ALA A 104 5.80 7.10 -12.65
C ALA A 104 6.95 8.02 -12.23
N LEU A 105 6.83 8.68 -11.08
CA LEU A 105 7.89 9.53 -10.53
C LEU A 105 9.17 8.72 -10.26
N ALA A 106 9.05 7.52 -9.70
CA ALA A 106 10.19 6.63 -9.47
C ALA A 106 10.89 6.23 -10.78
N ARG A 107 10.11 6.00 -11.86
CA ARG A 107 10.67 5.71 -13.18
C ARG A 107 11.43 6.91 -13.76
N ILE A 108 10.85 8.12 -13.68
CA ILE A 108 11.49 9.36 -14.13
C ILE A 108 12.78 9.63 -13.34
N ALA A 109 12.73 9.50 -12.02
CA ALA A 109 13.90 9.68 -11.15
C ALA A 109 15.02 8.68 -11.46
N ARG A 110 14.68 7.43 -11.80
CA ARG A 110 15.66 6.43 -12.23
C ARG A 110 16.27 6.75 -13.59
N ALA A 111 15.47 7.20 -14.57
CA ALA A 111 15.99 7.61 -15.87
C ALA A 111 17.01 8.75 -15.71
N ARG A 112 16.67 9.79 -14.95
CA ARG A 112 17.56 10.93 -14.68
C ARG A 112 18.86 10.56 -13.94
N ARG A 113 18.85 9.49 -13.14
CA ARG A 113 20.07 8.99 -12.46
C ARG A 113 20.99 8.22 -13.40
N ILE A 114 20.45 7.63 -14.47
CA ILE A 114 21.25 6.94 -15.49
C ILE A 114 21.88 7.97 -16.44
N ASP A 115 21.19 9.08 -16.69
CA ASP A 115 21.67 10.18 -17.55
C ASP A 115 22.60 11.18 -16.82
N ALA A 116 22.91 10.96 -15.54
CA ALA A 116 23.86 11.78 -14.79
C ALA A 116 25.30 11.33 -15.10
N PRO A 117 26.22 12.28 -15.39
CA PRO A 117 27.60 11.98 -15.77
C PRO A 117 28.43 11.33 -14.65
#